data_AF-A0A2S2QSR3-F1
#
_entry.id   AF-A0A2S2QSR3-F1
#
_cell.length_a   1.000
_cell.length_b   1.000
_cell.length_c   1.000
_cell.angle_alpha   90.00
_cell.angle_beta   90.00
_cell.angle_gamma   90.00
#
_symmetry.space_group_name_H-M   'P 1'
#
loop_
_entity.id
_entity.type
_entity.pdbx_description
1 polymer ?
#
loop_
_entity_poly.entity_id
_entity_poly.type
_entity_poly.pdbx_seq_one_letter_code
_entity_poly.pdbx_strand_id
1 'polypeptide(L)'
;MSGNKCQYHGCGKTSRKFPAIHFFRFPKDERHKIWITNSGSTALFSLDPIKLHNRYICQEHFSPESFMNANDKKKLVCTAIPYKYFSKENPTTSSGIIKDDPEQEMELVVTTPIITYGRSKSGSVELIFPSPFSNIPTNQKTEMSDLIVSPTPNLKEKSQSIEIDGPNKLKLKKKIKQENKIINNKTTHISKLKHKINNFKIHNKIKKLLNAYEFSSINSKSMAMMQLKTKCRTWTRNEKNLALGLFHKSPSAYKFLLLKKVNLPKLFTIRQWIDQSKLLSVKNI
;
A
#
# COMPACT_ATOMS: atom_id res chain seq x y z
N MET A 1 -30.87 -9.17 0.40
CA MET A 1 -29.42 -8.85 0.42
C MET A 1 -28.66 -9.98 -0.27
N SER A 2 -28.10 -9.75 -1.47
CA SER A 2 -27.35 -10.78 -2.19
C SER A 2 -26.04 -11.07 -1.46
N GLY A 3 -25.83 -12.32 -1.05
CA GLY A 3 -24.61 -12.75 -0.36
C GLY A 3 -23.35 -12.50 -1.20
N ASN A 4 -22.19 -12.60 -0.54
CA ASN A 4 -20.87 -12.46 -1.17
C ASN A 4 -20.67 -13.53 -2.25
N LYS A 5 -21.11 -13.23 -3.48
CA LYS A 5 -20.95 -14.05 -4.69
C LYS A 5 -19.79 -13.53 -5.53
N CYS A 6 -19.05 -14.44 -6.13
CA CYS A 6 -18.05 -14.12 -7.12
C CYS A 6 -18.74 -13.60 -8.40
N GLN A 7 -18.26 -12.46 -8.89
CA GLN A 7 -18.79 -11.80 -10.09
C GLN A 7 -17.96 -12.12 -11.36
N TYR A 8 -17.02 -13.07 -11.26
CA TYR A 8 -16.29 -13.56 -12.43
C TYR A 8 -17.22 -14.41 -13.31
N HIS A 9 -17.12 -14.24 -14.62
CA HIS A 9 -17.94 -14.95 -15.61
C HIS A 9 -17.82 -16.48 -15.40
N GLY A 10 -18.95 -17.16 -15.20
CA GLY A 10 -19.00 -18.62 -15.03
C GLY A 10 -18.56 -19.17 -13.67
N CYS A 11 -18.15 -18.35 -12.69
CA CYS A 11 -17.70 -18.85 -11.39
C CYS A 11 -18.85 -19.06 -10.39
N GLY A 12 -19.63 -18.01 -10.09
CA GLY A 12 -20.79 -18.09 -9.20
C GLY A 12 -20.52 -18.56 -7.75
N LYS A 13 -19.27 -18.82 -7.35
CA LYS A 13 -18.90 -19.27 -6.00
C LYS A 13 -19.33 -18.26 -4.95
N THR A 14 -19.82 -18.76 -3.82
CA THR A 14 -20.31 -17.94 -2.71
C THR A 14 -19.57 -18.25 -1.43
N SER A 15 -19.34 -17.23 -0.59
CA SER A 15 -18.65 -17.39 0.70
C SER A 15 -19.35 -18.34 1.67
N ARG A 16 -20.67 -18.55 1.53
CA ARG A 16 -21.42 -19.50 2.35
C ARG A 16 -21.15 -20.96 1.96
N LYS A 17 -21.03 -21.24 0.66
CA LYS A 17 -20.76 -22.60 0.15
C LYS A 17 -19.28 -22.97 0.20
N PHE A 18 -18.39 -21.98 0.15
CA PHE A 18 -16.94 -22.19 0.11
C PHE A 18 -16.23 -21.31 1.16
N PRO A 19 -16.21 -21.72 2.45
CA PRO A 19 -15.57 -20.94 3.51
C PRO A 19 -14.04 -20.93 3.43
N ALA A 20 -13.44 -21.95 2.80
CA ALA A 20 -11.98 -22.07 2.62
C ALA A 20 -11.40 -21.15 1.52
N ILE A 21 -12.26 -20.46 0.76
CA ILE A 21 -11.85 -19.61 -0.36
C ILE A 21 -12.00 -18.15 0.03
N HIS A 22 -10.95 -17.35 -0.18
CA HIS A 22 -11.01 -15.92 0.05
C HIS A 22 -11.66 -15.16 -1.11
N PHE A 23 -12.42 -14.12 -0.74
CA PHE A 23 -13.13 -13.24 -1.66
C PHE A 23 -12.57 -11.82 -1.54
N PHE A 24 -12.13 -11.27 -2.67
CA PHE A 24 -11.51 -9.95 -2.76
C PHE A 24 -12.46 -8.94 -3.35
N ARG A 25 -12.56 -7.78 -2.69
CA ARG A 25 -13.33 -6.64 -3.17
C ARG A 25 -12.66 -5.98 -4.36
N PHE A 26 -13.46 -5.37 -5.22
CA PHE A 26 -12.93 -4.54 -6.30
C PHE A 26 -12.12 -3.36 -5.74
N PRO A 27 -10.92 -3.08 -6.29
CA PRO A 27 -10.12 -1.92 -5.89
C PRO A 27 -10.86 -0.59 -6.07
N LYS A 28 -10.49 0.43 -5.29
CA LYS A 28 -10.95 1.82 -5.53
C LYS A 28 -10.10 2.57 -6.55
N ASP A 29 -8.93 2.03 -6.87
CA ASP A 29 -7.99 2.60 -7.84
C ASP A 29 -8.41 2.29 -9.27
N GLU A 30 -7.79 2.90 -10.27
CA GLU A 30 -8.06 2.68 -11.71
C GLU A 30 -8.00 1.22 -12.17
N ARG A 31 -7.37 0.34 -11.38
CA ARG A 31 -7.31 -1.11 -11.57
C ARG A 31 -8.69 -1.79 -11.59
N HIS A 32 -9.73 -1.17 -11.03
CA HIS A 32 -11.09 -1.72 -11.11
C HIS A 32 -11.57 -1.88 -12.55
N LYS A 33 -11.14 -1.00 -13.47
CA LYS A 33 -11.44 -1.11 -14.91
C LYS A 33 -10.88 -2.40 -15.50
N ILE A 34 -9.61 -2.69 -15.19
CA ILE A 34 -8.91 -3.93 -15.62
C ILE A 34 -9.60 -5.16 -15.03
N TRP A 35 -10.02 -5.10 -13.77
CA TRP A 35 -10.76 -6.19 -13.13
C TRP A 35 -12.11 -6.44 -13.80
N ILE A 36 -12.84 -5.38 -14.19
CA ILE A 36 -14.09 -5.51 -14.96
C ILE A 36 -13.82 -6.22 -16.29
N THR A 37 -12.87 -5.72 -17.07
CA THR A 37 -12.50 -6.29 -18.38
C THR A 37 -12.11 -7.76 -18.26
N ASN A 38 -11.26 -8.11 -17.29
CA ASN A 38 -10.79 -9.47 -17.13
C ASN A 38 -11.86 -10.42 -16.59
N SER A 39 -12.81 -9.91 -15.79
CA SER A 39 -13.89 -10.72 -15.22
C SER A 39 -14.94 -11.19 -16.23
N GLY A 40 -15.05 -10.54 -17.39
CA GLY A 40 -16.02 -10.89 -18.45
C GLY A 40 -17.49 -10.66 -18.09
N SER A 41 -17.80 -10.04 -16.94
CA SER A 41 -19.18 -9.78 -16.53
C SER A 41 -19.68 -8.45 -17.09
N THR A 42 -20.52 -8.51 -18.13
CA THR A 42 -21.18 -7.34 -18.75
C THR A 42 -21.93 -6.47 -17.73
N ALA A 43 -22.56 -7.09 -16.72
CA ALA A 43 -23.30 -6.41 -15.66
C ALA A 43 -22.45 -5.48 -14.76
N LEU A 44 -21.12 -5.55 -14.83
CA LEU A 44 -20.23 -4.70 -14.05
C LEU A 44 -19.89 -3.37 -14.72
N PHE A 45 -20.05 -3.26 -16.04
CA PHE A 45 -19.74 -2.03 -16.77
C PHE A 45 -20.72 -0.89 -16.46
N SER A 46 -21.97 -1.22 -16.13
CA SER A 46 -23.04 -0.24 -15.87
C SER A 46 -23.13 0.21 -14.41
N LEU A 47 -22.26 -0.26 -13.51
CA LEU A 47 -22.34 0.01 -12.08
C LEU A 47 -21.48 1.18 -11.63
N ASP A 48 -22.01 1.98 -10.71
CA ASP A 48 -21.26 3.03 -10.02
C ASP A 48 -20.03 2.47 -9.27
N PRO A 49 -18.91 3.21 -9.18
CA PRO A 49 -17.70 2.79 -8.46
C PRO A 49 -17.94 2.35 -7.00
N ILE A 50 -18.93 2.98 -6.33
CA ILE A 50 -19.29 2.66 -4.95
C ILE A 50 -19.96 1.28 -4.86
N LYS A 51 -20.86 0.97 -5.80
CA LYS A 51 -21.54 -0.33 -5.89
C LYS A 51 -20.56 -1.42 -6.36
N LEU A 52 -19.63 -1.06 -7.25
CA LEU A 52 -18.60 -1.94 -7.75
C LEU A 52 -17.66 -2.43 -6.65
N HIS A 53 -17.20 -1.53 -5.77
CA HIS A 53 -16.32 -1.88 -4.65
C HIS A 53 -16.92 -2.94 -3.70
N ASN A 54 -18.25 -3.04 -3.63
CA ASN A 54 -18.94 -4.03 -2.81
C ASN A 54 -19.16 -5.38 -3.53
N ARG A 55 -18.65 -5.54 -4.75
CA ARG A 55 -18.60 -6.81 -5.49
C ARG A 55 -17.30 -7.55 -5.18
N TYR A 56 -17.30 -8.86 -5.44
CA TYR A 56 -16.21 -9.75 -5.05
C TYR A 56 -15.74 -10.64 -6.20
N ILE A 57 -14.45 -10.98 -6.18
CA ILE A 57 -13.82 -12.01 -7.01
C ILE A 57 -13.11 -13.00 -6.07
N CYS A 58 -13.24 -14.31 -6.30
CA CYS A 58 -12.57 -15.31 -5.46
C CYS A 58 -11.09 -15.49 -5.80
N GLN A 59 -10.33 -16.08 -4.87
CA GLN A 59 -8.88 -16.22 -4.97
C GLN A 59 -8.38 -17.04 -6.17
N GLU A 60 -9.19 -17.95 -6.71
CA GLU A 60 -8.82 -18.82 -7.83
C GLU A 60 -8.60 -18.07 -9.15
N HIS A 61 -9.16 -16.87 -9.28
CA HIS A 61 -8.98 -16.05 -10.47
C HIS A 61 -7.70 -15.20 -10.43
N PHE A 62 -6.86 -15.38 -9.41
CA PHE A 62 -5.61 -14.67 -9.25
C PHE A 62 -4.44 -15.64 -9.28
N SER A 63 -3.34 -15.20 -9.90
CA SER A 63 -2.08 -15.94 -9.83
C SER A 63 -1.59 -16.04 -8.38
N PRO A 64 -0.98 -17.16 -7.96
CA PRO A 64 -0.31 -17.27 -6.66
C PRO A 64 0.68 -16.12 -6.38
N GLU A 65 1.29 -15.55 -7.41
CA GLU A 65 2.21 -14.41 -7.31
C GLU A 65 1.51 -13.07 -7.01
N SER A 66 0.19 -13.00 -7.24
CA SER A 66 -0.62 -11.82 -6.96
C SER A 66 -0.95 -11.67 -5.47
N PHE A 67 -0.61 -12.66 -4.65
CA PHE A 67 -0.78 -12.62 -3.20
C PHE A 67 0.48 -12.14 -2.50
N MET A 68 0.31 -11.35 -1.43
CA MET A 68 1.44 -10.87 -0.62
C MET A 68 2.18 -12.03 0.06
N ASN A 69 1.43 -13.05 0.48
CA ASN A 69 1.94 -14.28 1.07
C ASN A 69 1.34 -15.45 0.29
N ALA A 70 2.17 -16.33 -0.25
CA ALA A 70 1.72 -17.49 -1.04
C ALA A 70 0.89 -18.49 -0.21
N ASN A 71 1.24 -18.65 1.08
CA ASN A 71 0.62 -19.66 1.96
C ASN A 71 -0.74 -19.21 2.51
N ASP A 72 -0.85 -17.96 2.96
CA ASP A 72 -2.09 -17.46 3.57
C ASP A 72 -3.15 -17.07 2.55
N LYS A 73 -2.77 -16.64 1.34
CA LYS A 73 -3.67 -16.07 0.31
C LYS A 73 -4.69 -15.04 0.83
N LYS A 74 -4.45 -14.40 1.99
CA LYS A 74 -5.37 -13.45 2.64
C LYS A 74 -5.37 -12.05 2.04
N LYS A 75 -4.29 -11.67 1.36
CA LYS A 75 -4.09 -10.30 0.84
C LYS A 75 -3.47 -10.31 -0.55
N LEU A 76 -4.04 -9.50 -1.43
CA LEU A 76 -3.52 -9.24 -2.78
C LEU A 76 -2.51 -8.08 -2.78
N VAL A 77 -1.51 -8.18 -3.65
CA VAL A 77 -0.57 -7.08 -3.94
C VAL A 77 -1.32 -5.92 -4.59
N CYS A 78 -0.82 -4.69 -4.40
CA CYS A 78 -1.40 -3.50 -5.01
C CYS A 78 -1.29 -3.43 -6.55
N THR A 79 -0.76 -4.46 -7.21
CA THR A 79 -0.69 -4.62 -8.67
C THR A 79 -1.45 -5.86 -9.16
N ALA A 80 -2.07 -6.62 -8.26
CA ALA A 80 -2.80 -7.83 -8.58
C ALA A 80 -3.97 -7.56 -9.54
N ILE A 81 -4.09 -8.42 -10.55
CA ILE A 81 -5.18 -8.43 -11.54
C ILE A 81 -5.68 -9.87 -11.73
N PRO A 82 -6.99 -10.07 -11.98
CA PRO A 82 -7.52 -11.39 -12.29
C PRO A 82 -7.06 -11.90 -13.66
N TYR A 83 -7.09 -13.21 -13.88
CA TYR A 83 -6.92 -13.81 -15.21
C TYR A 83 -7.96 -13.30 -16.21
N LYS A 84 -7.58 -13.20 -17.48
CA LYS A 84 -8.49 -12.81 -18.58
C LYS A 84 -9.43 -13.99 -18.88
N TYR A 85 -10.73 -13.73 -18.91
CA TYR A 85 -11.73 -14.77 -19.15
C TYR A 85 -11.66 -15.45 -20.53
N PHE A 86 -11.02 -14.82 -21.52
CA PHE A 86 -10.89 -15.35 -22.89
C PHE A 86 -9.58 -16.10 -23.16
N SER A 87 -8.66 -16.16 -22.22
CA SER A 87 -7.41 -16.92 -22.41
C SER A 87 -7.65 -18.36 -22.00
N LYS A 88 -7.65 -19.28 -22.97
CA LYS A 88 -7.66 -20.74 -22.73
C LYS A 88 -6.36 -21.19 -22.05
N GLU A 89 -6.18 -20.82 -20.77
CA GLU A 89 -5.14 -21.34 -19.88
C GLU A 89 -5.74 -21.51 -18.49
N ASN A 90 -6.68 -22.45 -18.35
CA ASN A 90 -7.02 -23.00 -17.03
C ASN A 90 -6.09 -24.20 -16.79
N PRO A 91 -5.24 -24.22 -15.75
CA PRO A 91 -4.68 -25.48 -15.28
C PRO A 91 -5.80 -26.24 -14.55
N THR A 92 -6.43 -27.15 -15.28
CA THR A 92 -7.37 -28.12 -14.71
C THR A 92 -6.62 -28.99 -13.71
N THR A 93 -7.17 -29.04 -12.50
CA THR A 93 -6.85 -30.05 -11.48
C THR A 93 -7.23 -31.44 -12.03
N SER A 94 -6.24 -32.28 -12.32
CA SER A 94 -6.46 -33.72 -12.43
C SER A 94 -5.38 -34.45 -11.63
N SER A 95 -5.85 -35.14 -10.60
CA SER A 95 -5.15 -36.19 -9.87
C SER A 95 -4.62 -37.26 -10.83
N GLY A 96 -3.39 -37.71 -10.62
CA GLY A 96 -2.78 -38.82 -11.37
C GLY A 96 -1.42 -39.17 -10.77
N ILE A 97 -1.42 -40.25 -9.98
CA ILE A 97 -0.28 -40.91 -9.34
C ILE A 97 0.53 -41.66 -10.43
N ILE A 98 1.86 -41.74 -10.29
CA ILE A 98 2.71 -42.98 -10.37
C ILE A 98 4.19 -42.65 -10.73
N LYS A 99 5.08 -42.99 -9.76
CA LYS A 99 6.43 -43.64 -9.79
C LYS A 99 7.61 -42.90 -10.46
N ASP A 100 8.65 -42.53 -9.71
CA ASP A 100 9.76 -43.29 -9.09
C ASP A 100 10.97 -43.47 -10.06
N ASP A 101 12.05 -42.74 -9.71
CA ASP A 101 13.50 -43.05 -9.80
C ASP A 101 14.25 -43.23 -11.15
N PRO A 102 15.61 -43.14 -11.16
CA PRO A 102 16.51 -42.29 -10.37
C PRO A 102 17.67 -41.63 -11.18
N GLU A 103 18.36 -40.72 -10.50
CA GLU A 103 19.82 -40.46 -10.49
C GLU A 103 20.63 -40.35 -11.81
N GLN A 104 21.25 -39.17 -11.99
CA GLN A 104 22.65 -39.10 -12.44
C GLN A 104 23.35 -37.93 -11.74
N GLU A 105 24.20 -38.30 -10.80
CA GLU A 105 25.18 -37.46 -10.13
C GLU A 105 26.16 -36.88 -11.14
N MET A 106 26.50 -35.60 -10.99
CA MET A 106 27.73 -35.06 -11.55
C MET A 106 28.37 -34.14 -10.51
N GLU A 107 29.38 -34.72 -9.88
CA GLU A 107 30.25 -34.19 -8.85
C GLU A 107 31.05 -32.99 -9.37
N LEU A 108 30.92 -31.83 -8.73
CA LEU A 108 31.76 -30.66 -8.99
C LEU A 108 32.47 -30.29 -7.69
N VAL A 109 33.69 -30.81 -7.57
CA VAL A 109 34.66 -30.49 -6.52
C VAL A 109 34.96 -29.00 -6.56
N VAL A 110 34.57 -28.28 -5.51
CA VAL A 110 35.01 -26.89 -5.27
C VAL A 110 35.79 -26.87 -3.97
N THR A 111 37.12 -26.88 -4.10
CA THR A 111 38.07 -26.54 -3.04
C THR A 111 37.89 -25.07 -2.66
N THR A 112 37.31 -24.81 -1.48
CA THR A 112 37.36 -23.49 -0.87
C THR A 112 38.31 -23.54 0.34
N PRO A 113 39.25 -22.59 0.47
CA PRO A 113 40.07 -22.50 1.68
C PRO A 113 39.21 -22.04 2.85
N ILE A 114 39.27 -22.79 3.95
CA ILE A 114 38.69 -22.44 5.24
C ILE A 114 39.53 -21.32 5.84
N ILE A 115 39.07 -20.07 5.75
CA ILE A 115 39.63 -18.96 6.52
C ILE A 115 38.86 -18.88 7.84
N THR A 116 39.45 -19.41 8.91
CA THR A 116 38.99 -19.22 10.29
C THR A 116 39.36 -17.82 10.76
N TYR A 117 38.38 -16.95 10.99
CA TYR A 117 38.62 -15.68 11.68
C TYR A 117 38.58 -15.88 13.19
N GLY A 118 39.71 -15.60 13.85
CA GLY A 118 39.83 -15.54 15.30
C GLY A 118 38.89 -14.49 15.89
N ARG A 119 38.13 -14.91 16.90
CA ARG A 119 37.22 -14.07 17.67
C ARG A 119 38.03 -13.32 18.74
N SER A 120 38.42 -12.09 18.44
CA SER A 120 39.03 -11.18 19.44
C SER A 120 37.95 -10.30 20.08
N LYS A 121 37.84 -10.43 21.40
CA LYS A 121 36.99 -9.63 22.32
C LYS A 121 37.70 -8.31 22.65
N SER A 122 37.05 -7.18 22.40
CA SER A 122 37.28 -5.87 23.06
C SER A 122 36.28 -4.88 22.45
N GLY A 123 35.59 -3.97 23.13
CA GLY A 123 35.47 -3.59 24.53
C GLY A 123 34.30 -2.60 24.53
N SER A 124 33.44 -2.68 25.54
CA SER A 124 32.30 -1.81 25.74
C SER A 124 32.74 -0.35 25.91
N VAL A 125 32.24 0.54 25.06
CA VAL A 125 32.20 1.98 25.38
C VAL A 125 30.78 2.47 25.19
N GLU A 126 30.19 2.81 26.32
CA GLU A 126 28.89 3.39 26.55
C GLU A 126 28.96 4.89 26.22
N LEU A 127 28.14 5.36 25.28
CA LEU A 127 28.01 6.80 25.01
C LEU A 127 26.65 7.27 25.51
N ILE A 128 26.68 7.81 26.72
CA ILE A 128 25.62 8.58 27.37
C ILE A 128 25.56 9.96 26.70
N PHE A 129 24.37 10.39 26.27
CA PHE A 129 24.10 11.80 26.00
C PHE A 129 22.79 12.21 26.72
N PRO A 130 22.84 13.23 27.59
CA PRO A 130 21.68 13.71 28.33
C PRO A 130 20.82 14.68 27.51
N SER A 131 19.50 14.62 27.73
CA SER A 131 18.50 15.59 27.25
C SER A 131 18.33 16.74 28.25
N PRO A 132 18.06 17.98 27.83
CA PRO A 132 17.57 19.00 28.74
C PRO A 132 16.06 19.24 28.60
N PHE A 133 15.41 19.27 29.76
CA PHE A 133 14.03 19.67 30.01
C PHE A 133 13.85 21.21 29.93
N SER A 134 12.58 21.60 29.78
CA SER A 134 11.98 22.92 29.97
C SER A 134 12.55 23.74 31.13
N ASN A 135 12.56 25.08 30.99
CA ASN A 135 11.81 26.00 31.84
C ASN A 135 11.82 27.45 31.32
N ILE A 136 10.68 28.10 31.52
CA ILE A 136 10.31 29.50 31.25
C ILE A 136 10.97 30.41 32.31
N PRO A 137 11.19 31.71 32.01
CA PRO A 137 10.57 32.72 32.86
C PRO A 137 9.89 33.89 32.09
N THR A 138 8.82 34.33 32.72
CA THR A 138 7.97 35.52 32.59
C THR A 138 8.68 36.85 32.37
N ASN A 139 8.00 37.76 31.65
CA ASN A 139 8.09 39.20 31.93
C ASN A 139 6.75 39.93 31.72
N GLN A 140 6.54 40.98 32.52
CA GLN A 140 5.27 41.58 32.93
C GLN A 140 4.90 42.86 32.15
N LYS A 141 3.61 43.26 32.27
CA LYS A 141 2.99 44.63 32.20
C LYS A 141 2.98 45.32 30.82
N THR A 142 1.92 45.99 30.39
CA THR A 142 1.00 47.01 30.99
C THR A 142 -0.42 46.84 30.41
N GLU A 143 -1.53 46.80 31.16
CA GLU A 143 -2.25 47.85 31.92
C GLU A 143 -2.78 49.02 31.05
N MET A 144 -4.09 48.97 30.74
CA MET A 144 -5.00 50.12 30.83
C MET A 144 -6.42 49.63 31.07
N SER A 145 -7.00 50.23 32.10
CA SER A 145 -8.19 49.90 32.87
C SER A 145 -9.51 50.20 32.14
N ASP A 146 -10.51 49.39 32.49
CA ASP A 146 -11.84 49.75 32.97
C ASP A 146 -12.55 50.98 32.38
N LEU A 147 -13.78 50.74 31.92
CA LEU A 147 -15.03 51.38 32.37
C LEU A 147 -16.11 51.12 31.30
N ILE A 148 -17.02 50.20 31.60
CA ILE A 148 -18.49 50.25 31.39
C ILE A 148 -18.99 48.85 31.80
N VAL A 149 -19.29 48.70 33.09
CA VAL A 149 -20.15 47.63 33.59
C VAL A 149 -21.45 48.32 34.01
N SER A 150 -22.50 48.16 33.20
CA SER A 150 -23.87 48.45 33.67
C SER A 150 -24.31 47.30 34.58
N PRO A 151 -24.60 47.53 35.87
CA PRO A 151 -25.15 46.49 36.72
C PRO A 151 -26.65 46.42 36.48
N THR A 152 -27.09 45.53 35.58
CA THR A 152 -28.48 45.07 35.54
C THR A 152 -28.71 44.20 36.79
N PRO A 153 -29.81 44.38 37.55
CA PRO A 153 -30.00 43.70 38.83
C PRO A 153 -29.97 42.18 38.65
N ASN A 154 -28.97 41.58 39.28
CA ASN A 154 -28.68 40.16 39.30
C ASN A 154 -29.64 39.49 40.28
N LEU A 155 -30.87 39.20 39.83
CA LEU A 155 -31.72 38.21 40.47
C LEU A 155 -31.03 36.84 40.30
N LYS A 156 -30.23 36.46 41.30
CA LYS A 156 -29.81 35.06 41.49
C LYS A 156 -31.01 34.24 41.94
N GLU A 157 -31.98 34.04 41.06
CA GLU A 157 -32.78 32.84 41.11
C GLU A 157 -31.96 31.74 40.43
N LYS A 158 -31.27 30.94 41.26
CA LYS A 158 -30.86 29.59 40.86
C LYS A 158 -32.12 28.72 40.81
N SER A 159 -33.01 29.00 39.87
CA SER A 159 -33.94 27.99 39.40
C SER A 159 -33.11 27.02 38.56
N GLN A 160 -32.83 25.85 39.13
CA GLN A 160 -32.57 24.65 38.34
C GLN A 160 -33.86 24.34 37.57
N SER A 161 -34.18 25.14 36.55
CA SER A 161 -35.16 24.75 35.58
C SER A 161 -34.51 23.62 34.79
N ILE A 162 -34.95 22.41 35.08
CA ILE A 162 -34.87 21.32 34.11
C ILE A 162 -35.64 21.88 32.91
N GLU A 163 -34.92 22.47 31.94
CA GLU A 163 -35.50 22.82 30.64
C GLU A 163 -35.92 21.50 30.01
N ILE A 164 -37.12 21.05 30.32
CA ILE A 164 -37.79 19.96 29.61
C ILE A 164 -38.08 20.56 28.24
N ASP A 165 -37.12 20.39 27.32
CA ASP A 165 -37.25 20.86 25.95
C ASP A 165 -38.58 20.34 25.38
N GLY A 166 -39.48 21.25 25.03
CA GLY A 166 -40.70 20.88 24.33
C GLY A 166 -40.40 20.06 23.07
N PRO A 167 -41.36 19.24 22.59
CA PRO A 167 -41.15 18.29 21.50
C PRO A 167 -40.61 18.94 20.21
N ASN A 168 -40.93 20.21 19.96
CA ASN A 168 -40.42 20.98 18.83
C ASN A 168 -38.94 21.39 18.99
N LYS A 169 -38.51 21.78 20.20
CA LYS A 169 -37.13 22.15 20.52
C LYS A 169 -36.20 20.93 20.41
N LEU A 170 -36.66 19.76 20.87
CA LEU A 170 -35.95 18.48 20.67
C LEU A 170 -35.81 18.10 19.19
N LYS A 171 -36.87 18.24 18.39
CA LYS A 171 -36.83 17.99 16.95
C LYS A 171 -35.85 18.93 16.24
N LEU A 172 -35.83 20.20 16.62
CA LEU A 172 -34.90 21.19 16.06
C LEU A 172 -33.44 20.88 16.44
N LYS A 173 -33.15 20.58 17.71
CA LYS A 173 -31.81 20.15 18.16
C LYS A 173 -31.32 18.90 17.42
N LYS A 174 -32.21 17.93 17.16
CA LYS A 174 -31.90 16.75 16.33
C LYS A 174 -31.55 17.13 14.89
N LYS A 175 -32.30 18.03 14.25
CA LYS A 175 -31.98 18.54 12.90
C LYS A 175 -30.63 19.24 12.85
N ILE A 176 -30.36 20.16 13.78
CA ILE A 176 -29.07 20.86 13.88
C ILE A 176 -27.90 19.88 14.05
N LYS A 177 -28.06 18.85 14.90
CA LYS A 177 -27.04 17.80 15.07
C LYS A 177 -26.79 17.01 13.79
N GLN A 178 -27.83 16.72 13.01
CA GLN A 178 -27.71 16.03 11.72
C GLN A 178 -27.00 16.92 10.69
N GLU A 179 -27.37 18.19 10.58
CA GLU A 179 -26.73 19.14 9.67
C GLU A 179 -25.25 19.36 10.01
N ASN A 180 -24.92 19.55 11.28
CA ASN A 180 -23.53 19.65 11.74
C ASN A 180 -22.72 18.38 11.40
N LYS A 181 -23.33 17.19 11.48
CA LYS A 181 -22.70 15.93 11.05
C LYS A 181 -22.44 15.92 9.54
N ILE A 182 -23.39 16.39 8.73
CA ILE A 182 -23.21 16.51 7.27
C ILE A 182 -22.09 17.49 6.94
N ILE A 183 -22.05 18.65 7.61
CA ILE A 183 -20.99 19.64 7.45
C ILE A 183 -19.64 19.02 7.79
N ASN A 184 -19.51 18.34 8.93
CA ASN A 184 -18.26 17.69 9.33
C ASN A 184 -17.82 16.59 8.32
N ASN A 185 -18.75 15.84 7.77
CA ASN A 185 -18.44 14.86 6.72
C ASN A 185 -17.95 15.55 5.43
N LYS A 186 -18.55 16.69 5.06
CA LYS A 186 -18.11 17.48 3.90
C LYS A 186 -16.73 18.11 4.15
N THR A 187 -16.48 18.70 5.32
CA THR A 187 -15.19 19.31 5.66
C THR A 187 -14.07 18.27 5.69
N THR A 188 -14.31 17.09 6.27
CA THR A 188 -13.33 15.98 6.25
C THR A 188 -13.05 15.47 4.83
N HIS A 189 -14.07 15.41 3.97
CA HIS A 189 -13.88 15.07 2.56
C HIS A 189 -13.06 16.13 1.81
N ILE A 190 -13.38 17.41 2.00
CA ILE A 190 -12.63 18.54 1.42
C ILE A 190 -11.17 18.51 1.89
N SER A 191 -10.91 18.27 3.18
CA SER A 191 -9.56 18.15 3.72
C SER A 191 -8.77 17.02 3.03
N LYS A 192 -9.38 15.84 2.87
CA LYS A 192 -8.77 14.71 2.14
C LYS A 192 -8.47 15.07 0.68
N LEU A 193 -9.36 15.78 0.00
CA LEU A 193 -9.14 16.24 -1.37
C LEU A 193 -7.99 17.26 -1.46
N LYS A 194 -7.97 18.25 -0.56
CA LYS A 194 -6.87 19.24 -0.47
C LYS A 194 -5.52 18.55 -0.28
N HIS A 195 -5.45 17.54 0.60
CA HIS A 195 -4.24 16.75 0.81
C HIS A 195 -3.82 15.99 -0.46
N LYS A 196 -4.76 15.37 -1.19
CA LYS A 196 -4.45 14.69 -2.46
C LYS A 196 -3.91 15.66 -3.52
N ILE A 197 -4.54 16.84 -3.64
CA ILE A 197 -4.09 17.89 -4.57
C ILE A 197 -2.68 18.37 -4.20
N ASN A 198 -2.40 18.59 -2.92
CA ASN A 198 -1.08 19.00 -2.47
C ASN A 198 -0.01 17.95 -2.80
N ASN A 199 -0.28 16.67 -2.52
CA ASN A 199 0.62 15.57 -2.88
C ASN A 199 0.90 15.51 -4.38
N PHE A 200 -0.14 15.71 -5.21
CA PHE A 200 0.00 15.74 -6.66
C PHE A 200 0.87 16.93 -7.13
N LYS A 201 0.66 18.12 -6.56
CA LYS A 201 1.48 19.31 -6.83
C LYS A 201 2.95 19.08 -6.48
N ILE A 202 3.23 18.52 -5.30
CA ILE A 202 4.60 18.18 -4.86
C ILE A 202 5.24 17.19 -5.84
N HIS A 203 4.53 16.10 -6.17
CA HIS A 203 5.03 15.08 -7.09
C HIS A 203 5.33 15.67 -8.48
N ASN A 204 4.48 16.55 -9.00
CA ASN A 204 4.71 17.21 -10.28
C ASN A 204 5.89 18.18 -10.23
N LYS A 205 6.06 18.93 -9.13
CA LYS A 205 7.22 19.80 -8.94
C LYS A 205 8.52 18.99 -8.98
N ILE A 206 8.57 17.88 -8.23
CA ILE A 206 9.71 16.96 -8.23
C ILE A 206 9.96 16.40 -9.63
N LYS A 207 8.92 15.91 -10.32
CA LYS A 207 9.03 15.39 -11.69
C LYS A 207 9.55 16.44 -12.67
N LYS A 208 9.10 17.70 -12.55
CA LYS A 208 9.59 18.82 -13.38
C LYS A 208 11.08 19.08 -13.12
N LEU A 209 11.50 19.12 -11.85
CA LEU A 209 12.91 19.31 -11.49
C LEU A 209 13.80 18.19 -12.04
N LEU A 210 13.35 16.94 -11.93
CA LEU A 210 14.09 15.77 -12.44
C LEU A 210 14.15 15.71 -13.97
N ASN A 211 13.18 16.30 -14.66
CA ASN A 211 13.21 16.38 -16.11
C ASN A 211 14.05 17.55 -16.61
N ALA A 212 14.14 18.63 -15.82
CA ALA A 212 14.97 19.78 -16.12
C ALA A 212 16.47 19.51 -15.85
N TYR A 213 16.78 18.64 -14.91
CA TYR A 213 18.16 18.27 -14.60
C TYR A 213 18.75 17.33 -15.66
N GLU A 214 19.91 17.69 -16.18
CA GLU A 214 20.70 16.86 -17.08
C GLU A 214 21.54 15.86 -16.28
N PHE A 215 21.17 14.58 -16.36
CA PHE A 215 21.93 13.52 -15.71
C PHE A 215 23.06 13.05 -16.63
N SER A 216 24.24 12.82 -16.04
CA SER A 216 25.41 12.26 -16.74
C SER A 216 25.14 10.90 -17.42
N SER A 217 24.17 10.13 -16.92
CA SER A 217 23.80 8.85 -17.51
C SER A 217 22.35 8.50 -17.23
N ILE A 218 21.80 7.58 -18.03
CA ILE A 218 20.49 6.98 -17.77
C ILE A 218 20.44 6.23 -16.43
N ASN A 219 21.58 5.69 -16.00
CA ASN A 219 21.74 4.95 -14.75
C ASN A 219 21.67 5.89 -13.54
N SER A 220 22.34 7.04 -13.59
CA SER A 220 22.26 8.04 -12.51
C SER A 220 20.85 8.63 -12.41
N LYS A 221 20.20 8.91 -13.55
CA LYS A 221 18.77 9.30 -13.58
C LYS A 221 17.88 8.24 -12.95
N SER A 222 18.08 6.98 -13.31
CA SER A 222 17.29 5.85 -12.78
C SER A 222 17.51 5.71 -11.27
N MET A 223 18.74 5.81 -10.77
CA MET A 223 19.04 5.74 -9.35
C MET A 223 18.31 6.83 -8.55
N ALA A 224 18.31 8.07 -9.05
CA ALA A 224 17.55 9.18 -8.45
C ALA A 224 16.03 8.91 -8.46
N MET A 225 15.50 8.35 -9.56
CA MET A 225 14.08 7.98 -9.66
C MET A 225 13.69 6.91 -8.66
N MET A 226 14.58 5.94 -8.43
CA MET A 226 14.36 4.87 -7.46
C MET A 226 14.27 5.43 -6.04
N GLN A 227 15.10 6.41 -5.67
CA GLN A 227 15.04 7.01 -4.33
C GLN A 227 13.72 7.73 -4.07
N LEU A 228 13.18 8.39 -5.09
CA LEU A 228 11.92 9.14 -5.02
C LEU A 228 10.67 8.27 -5.25
N LYS A 229 10.85 6.95 -5.39
CA LYS A 229 9.77 6.02 -5.68
C LYS A 229 8.82 5.84 -4.49
N THR A 230 7.52 5.92 -4.76
CA THR A 230 6.47 5.60 -3.79
C THR A 230 6.24 4.09 -3.64
N LYS A 231 5.72 3.67 -2.47
CA LYS A 231 5.54 2.24 -2.11
C LYS A 231 4.71 1.45 -3.14
N CYS A 232 3.74 2.09 -3.81
CA CYS A 232 2.79 1.42 -4.71
C CYS A 232 3.13 1.50 -6.21
N ARG A 233 4.26 2.12 -6.58
CA ARG A 233 4.67 2.23 -7.98
C ARG A 233 5.41 0.98 -8.46
N THR A 234 5.22 0.58 -9.71
CA THR A 234 5.98 -0.51 -10.37
C THR A 234 7.38 -0.04 -10.79
N TRP A 235 8.33 -0.97 -10.86
CA TRP A 235 9.69 -0.68 -11.33
C TRP A 235 9.71 -0.53 -12.86
N THR A 236 10.31 0.56 -13.34
CA THR A 236 10.45 0.81 -14.78
C THR A 236 11.57 -0.05 -15.38
N ARG A 237 11.61 -0.21 -16.70
CA ARG A 237 12.63 -1.02 -17.38
C ARG A 237 14.05 -0.55 -17.07
N ASN A 238 14.30 0.76 -17.05
CA ASN A 238 15.62 1.32 -16.74
C ASN A 238 16.02 1.09 -15.28
N GLU A 239 15.07 1.22 -14.34
CA GLU A 239 15.28 0.91 -12.93
C GLU A 239 15.59 -0.58 -12.72
N LYS A 240 14.89 -1.47 -13.45
CA LYS A 240 15.14 -2.91 -13.45
C LYS A 240 16.54 -3.23 -13.98
N ASN A 241 16.89 -2.68 -15.14
CA ASN A 241 18.19 -2.90 -15.77
C ASN A 241 19.34 -2.41 -14.89
N LEU A 242 19.21 -1.24 -14.27
CA LEU A 242 20.20 -0.72 -13.31
C LEU A 242 20.37 -1.67 -12.12
N ALA A 243 19.26 -2.11 -11.53
CA ALA A 243 19.30 -2.98 -10.36
C ALA A 243 19.88 -4.37 -10.68
N LEU A 244 19.51 -4.94 -11.83
CA LEU A 244 20.09 -6.18 -12.35
C LEU A 244 21.58 -6.01 -12.63
N GLY A 245 21.97 -4.95 -13.33
CA GLY A 245 23.38 -4.66 -13.64
C GLY A 245 24.24 -4.49 -12.37
N LEU A 246 23.72 -3.80 -11.36
CA LEU A 246 24.40 -3.65 -10.08
C LEU A 246 24.53 -4.99 -9.34
N PHE A 247 23.48 -5.82 -9.36
CA PHE A 247 23.50 -7.14 -8.75
C PHE A 247 24.48 -8.09 -9.46
N HIS A 248 24.51 -8.09 -10.79
CA HIS A 248 25.46 -8.89 -11.58
C HIS A 248 26.91 -8.44 -11.38
N LYS A 249 27.16 -7.14 -11.20
CA LYS A 249 28.51 -6.62 -10.90
C LYS A 249 29.00 -7.02 -9.51
N SER A 250 28.17 -6.89 -8.48
CA SER A 250 28.52 -7.29 -7.13
C SER A 250 27.29 -7.53 -6.26
N PRO A 251 26.92 -8.80 -6.00
CA PRO A 251 25.82 -9.14 -5.10
C PRO A 251 26.04 -8.63 -3.67
N SER A 252 27.29 -8.63 -3.21
CA SER A 252 27.67 -8.14 -1.88
C SER A 252 27.47 -6.63 -1.75
N ALA A 253 27.89 -5.86 -2.76
CA ALA A 253 27.66 -4.41 -2.79
C ALA A 253 26.15 -4.08 -2.84
N TYR A 254 25.38 -4.85 -3.62
CA TYR A 254 23.93 -4.69 -3.68
C TYR A 254 23.27 -4.92 -2.31
N LYS A 255 23.66 -5.99 -1.62
CA LYS A 255 23.19 -6.28 -0.25
C LYS A 255 23.58 -5.17 0.73
N PHE A 256 24.80 -4.64 0.61
CA PHE A 256 25.26 -3.52 1.43
C PHE A 256 24.41 -2.26 1.23
N LEU A 257 24.09 -1.88 -0.01
CA LEU A 257 23.25 -0.71 -0.29
C LEU A 257 21.82 -0.88 0.25
N LEU A 258 21.27 -2.09 0.20
CA LEU A 258 19.99 -2.41 0.84
C LEU A 258 20.05 -2.21 2.36
N LEU A 259 21.15 -2.63 3.01
CA LEU A 259 21.36 -2.42 4.45
C LEU A 259 21.49 -0.92 4.80
N LYS A 260 22.07 -0.12 3.91
CA LYS A 260 22.14 1.34 4.03
C LYS A 260 20.82 2.05 3.69
N LYS A 261 19.71 1.31 3.56
CA LYS A 261 18.35 1.84 3.30
C LYS A 261 18.22 2.62 1.99
N VAL A 262 19.09 2.34 1.00
CA VAL A 262 18.89 2.84 -0.37
C VAL A 262 17.67 2.15 -0.96
N ASN A 263 16.78 2.91 -1.59
CA ASN A 263 15.54 2.38 -2.16
C ASN A 263 15.85 1.56 -3.42
N LEU A 264 16.04 0.25 -3.24
CA LEU A 264 16.31 -0.73 -4.28
C LEU A 264 15.29 -1.89 -4.22
N PRO A 265 15.08 -2.62 -5.32
CA PRO A 265 14.31 -3.86 -5.29
C PRO A 265 14.86 -4.83 -4.24
N LYS A 266 13.96 -5.61 -3.63
CA LYS A 266 14.41 -6.65 -2.69
C LYS A 266 15.15 -7.74 -3.46
N LEU A 267 16.08 -8.43 -2.80
CA LEU A 267 16.80 -9.58 -3.35
C LEU A 267 15.87 -10.63 -3.98
N PHE A 268 14.75 -10.93 -3.33
CA PHE A 268 13.73 -11.83 -3.87
C PHE A 268 13.20 -11.36 -5.23
N THR A 269 12.91 -10.06 -5.36
CA THR A 269 12.43 -9.46 -6.61
C THR A 269 13.46 -9.53 -7.73
N ILE A 270 14.75 -9.34 -7.40
CA ILE A 270 15.85 -9.47 -8.36
C ILE A 270 15.96 -10.90 -8.87
N ARG A 271 15.93 -11.90 -7.97
CA ARG A 271 15.97 -13.32 -8.34
C ARG A 271 14.80 -13.68 -9.24
N GLN A 272 13.60 -13.24 -8.89
CA GLN A 272 12.40 -13.46 -9.72
C GLN A 272 12.55 -12.88 -11.14
N TRP A 273 13.17 -11.69 -11.30
CA TRP A 273 13.41 -11.13 -12.63
C TRP A 273 14.44 -11.92 -13.44
N ILE A 274 15.48 -12.44 -12.79
CA ILE A 274 16.48 -13.31 -13.42
C ILE A 274 15.79 -14.59 -13.90
N ASP A 275 14.96 -15.20 -13.07
CA ASP A 275 14.25 -16.44 -13.42
C ASP A 275 13.28 -16.22 -14.58
N GLN A 276 12.53 -15.10 -14.56
CA GLN A 276 11.67 -14.71 -15.68
C GLN A 276 12.45 -14.51 -16.98
N SER A 277 13.66 -13.93 -16.92
CA SER A 277 14.49 -13.73 -18.12
C SER A 277 14.99 -15.05 -18.71
N LYS A 278 15.35 -16.04 -17.87
CA LYS A 278 15.76 -17.38 -18.30
C LYS A 278 14.60 -18.16 -18.92
N LEU A 279 13.40 -18.05 -18.37
CA LEU A 279 12.22 -18.73 -18.92
C LEU A 279 11.82 -18.17 -20.29
N LEU A 280 12.10 -16.90 -20.57
CA LEU A 280 11.84 -16.28 -21.88
C LEU A 280 12.88 -16.67 -22.93
N SER A 281 14.13 -16.96 -22.54
CA SER A 281 15.14 -17.44 -23.50
C SER A 281 14.91 -18.89 -23.92
N VAL A 282 14.37 -19.73 -23.03
CA VAL A 282 14.09 -21.16 -23.32
C VAL A 282 12.84 -21.33 -24.19
N LYS A 283 11.90 -20.38 -24.18
CA LYS A 283 10.66 -20.44 -24.99
C LYS A 283 10.79 -19.96 -26.43
N ASN A 284 11.93 -19.40 -26.81
CA ASN A 284 12.20 -18.86 -28.15
C ASN A 284 13.18 -19.76 -28.96
N ILE A 285 13.31 -21.02 -28.55
CA ILE A 285 14.02 -22.10 -29.24
C ILE A 285 12.99 -23.18 -29.51
#